data_AF-A0A9E4S103-F1
#
_entry.id   AF-A0A9E4S103-F1
#
_cell.length_a   1.000
_cell.length_b   1.000
_cell.length_c   1.000
_cell.angle_alpha   90.00
_cell.angle_beta   90.00
_cell.angle_gamma   90.00
#
_symmetry.space_group_name_H-M   'P 1'
#
loop_
_entity.id
_entity.type
_entity.pdbx_description
1 polymer ?
#
loop_
_entity_poly.entity_id
_entity_poly.type
_entity_poly.pdbx_seq_one_letter_code
_entity_poly.pdbx_strand_id
1 'polypeptide(L)'
;MLTHRLIAGVLTIMLVLAPASAAAQDGFSLRVETSVSCDKATLTATAEGGTGPYNLSWGFGDEDIPLQTDIDGFPVTVDHMYPASGEYVWTLSSTDSANATAEVTGTIVIDGPVVTLTSEPFPPMVVLENGQATVNFSTEVSGGIGPYAFTWDLDGDGSADPADGSGAASFTYTAARKYQASVQVTDDCGLMGSDTLPIVVIDPDEEACHPMAQRIADGVSMLFPSQAEQLYTCEDIFDMVRGGLTGSQLGFGRLWHAYKLAQIIEDLTWEEIRDWKLDGNGWGGLTQLNRFAELLGEHGIRELVGLVISGDATIGEIRHSVRSVLRYEADF
;
A
#
# COMPACT_ATOMS: atom_id res chain seq x y z
N MET A 1 -7.21 -11.97 51.63
CA MET A 1 -6.54 -11.43 50.44
C MET A 1 -7.51 -10.46 49.79
N LEU A 2 -7.39 -9.16 50.09
CA LEU A 2 -8.21 -8.09 49.53
C LEU A 2 -7.53 -7.58 48.26
N THR A 3 -8.11 -7.82 47.10
CA THR A 3 -7.65 -7.26 45.83
C THR A 3 -8.17 -5.82 45.69
N HIS A 4 -7.28 -4.85 45.84
CA HIS A 4 -7.58 -3.44 45.55
C HIS A 4 -7.66 -3.25 44.03
N ARG A 5 -8.85 -2.86 43.55
CA ARG A 5 -9.03 -2.31 42.20
C ARG A 5 -8.45 -0.91 42.17
N LEU A 6 -7.37 -0.71 41.41
CA LEU A 6 -6.86 0.61 41.06
C LEU A 6 -7.85 1.26 40.08
N ILE A 7 -8.51 2.32 40.55
CA ILE A 7 -9.28 3.24 39.71
C ILE A 7 -8.26 4.16 39.06
N ALA A 8 -8.11 4.08 37.73
CA ALA A 8 -7.34 5.03 36.95
C ALA A 8 -8.10 6.35 36.93
N GLY A 9 -7.67 7.32 37.76
CA GLY A 9 -8.17 8.68 37.72
C GLY A 9 -7.68 9.35 36.44
N VAL A 10 -8.61 9.81 35.60
CA VAL A 10 -8.34 10.70 34.47
C VAL A 10 -7.77 11.99 35.03
N LEU A 11 -6.48 12.20 34.82
CA LEU A 11 -5.78 13.42 35.20
C LEU A 11 -6.04 14.46 34.10
N THR A 12 -7.00 15.35 34.32
CA THR A 12 -7.17 16.55 33.49
C THR A 12 -5.95 17.43 33.72
N ILE A 13 -4.93 17.32 32.86
CA ILE A 13 -3.77 18.19 32.89
C ILE A 13 -4.25 19.55 32.35
N MET A 14 -4.65 20.46 33.24
CA MET A 14 -4.57 21.89 32.92
C MET A 14 -3.10 22.20 32.68
N LEU A 15 -2.69 22.24 31.41
CA LEU A 15 -1.39 22.73 31.02
C LEU A 15 -1.39 24.24 31.27
N VAL A 16 -0.92 24.66 32.43
CA VAL A 16 -0.67 26.07 32.73
C VAL A 16 0.57 26.49 31.94
N LEU A 17 0.36 27.00 30.73
CA LEU A 17 1.41 27.61 29.93
C LEU A 17 2.00 28.80 30.70
N ALA A 18 3.32 28.78 30.87
CA ALA A 18 4.04 29.82 31.60
C ALA A 18 3.82 31.19 30.91
N PRO A 19 3.70 32.29 31.68
CA PRO A 19 3.52 33.62 31.11
C PRO A 19 4.75 34.00 30.30
N ALA A 20 4.56 34.30 29.01
CA ALA A 20 5.56 35.00 28.22
C ALA A 20 5.67 36.44 28.75
N SER A 21 6.89 36.90 29.01
CA SER A 21 7.16 38.28 29.40
C SER A 21 8.30 38.80 28.56
N ALA A 22 8.13 40.00 28.02
CA ALA A 22 9.13 40.68 27.23
C ALA A 22 9.17 42.15 27.66
N ALA A 23 10.37 42.65 27.98
CA ALA A 23 10.60 44.04 28.32
C ALA A 23 10.88 44.84 27.05
N ALA A 24 10.28 46.01 26.92
CA ALA A 24 10.45 46.88 25.76
C ALA A 24 10.84 48.33 26.17
N GLN A 25 10.94 49.22 25.17
CA GLN A 25 11.46 50.59 25.34
C GLN A 25 10.77 51.35 26.48
N ASP A 26 11.54 52.19 27.19
CA ASP A 26 11.07 53.09 28.25
C ASP A 26 10.29 52.43 29.42
N GLY A 27 10.48 51.13 29.65
CA GLY A 27 9.85 50.41 30.76
C GLY A 27 8.41 49.99 30.51
N PHE A 28 7.90 50.17 29.28
CA PHE A 28 6.65 49.57 28.83
C PHE A 28 6.86 48.08 28.58
N SER A 29 6.08 47.23 29.23
CA SER A 29 6.16 45.77 29.10
C SER A 29 4.79 45.14 29.04
N LEU A 30 4.71 44.02 28.33
CA LEU A 30 3.49 43.21 28.19
C LEU A 30 3.69 41.84 28.83
N ARG A 31 2.60 41.32 29.37
CA ARG A 31 2.46 39.93 29.81
C ARG A 31 1.12 39.41 29.31
N VAL A 32 1.10 38.18 28.84
CA VAL A 32 -0.15 37.53 28.41
C VAL A 32 -0.28 36.20 29.14
N GLU A 33 -1.47 35.97 29.70
CA GLU A 33 -1.89 34.68 30.22
C GLU A 33 -2.86 34.04 29.24
N THR A 34 -2.73 32.72 29.02
CA THR A 34 -3.53 31.98 28.05
C THR A 34 -4.23 30.80 28.72
N SER A 35 -5.47 30.54 28.33
CA SER A 35 -6.18 29.30 28.65
C SER A 35 -6.83 28.71 27.41
N VAL A 36 -6.85 27.39 27.28
CA VAL A 36 -7.44 26.66 26.15
C VAL A 36 -8.58 25.79 26.64
N SER A 37 -9.68 25.78 25.90
CA SER A 37 -10.81 24.87 26.08
C SER A 37 -11.34 24.51 24.70
N CYS A 38 -11.30 23.22 24.35
CA CYS A 38 -11.62 22.77 23.00
C CYS A 38 -10.76 23.49 21.95
N ASP A 39 -11.39 23.97 20.89
CA ASP A 39 -10.86 24.78 19.80
C ASP A 39 -10.73 26.27 20.18
N LYS A 40 -11.11 26.69 21.39
CA LYS A 40 -11.04 28.08 21.83
C LYS A 40 -9.84 28.36 22.75
N ALA A 41 -9.06 29.39 22.42
CA ALA A 41 -8.10 29.99 23.34
C ALA A 41 -8.57 31.36 23.83
N THR A 42 -8.41 31.62 25.12
CA THR A 42 -8.61 32.94 25.74
C THR A 42 -7.26 33.51 26.11
N LEU A 43 -6.94 34.70 25.60
CA LEU A 43 -5.70 35.42 25.87
C LEU A 43 -6.02 36.68 26.68
N THR A 44 -5.38 36.85 27.84
CA THR A 44 -5.52 38.03 28.69
C THR A 44 -4.19 38.75 28.77
N ALA A 45 -4.11 39.92 28.13
CA ALA A 45 -2.96 40.80 28.18
C ALA A 45 -3.02 41.73 29.39
N THR A 46 -1.89 41.90 30.07
CA THR A 46 -1.62 42.96 31.04
C THR A 46 -0.39 43.76 30.61
N ALA A 47 -0.35 45.03 30.98
CA ALA A 47 0.81 45.88 30.73
C ALA A 47 1.28 46.58 32.01
N GLU A 48 2.58 46.81 32.09
CA GLU A 48 3.20 47.67 33.09
C GLU A 48 3.95 48.81 32.36
N GLY A 49 3.82 50.04 32.87
CA GLY A 49 4.33 51.24 32.19
C GLY A 49 3.45 51.68 31.01
N GLY A 50 3.98 52.59 30.18
CA GLY A 50 3.27 53.18 29.03
C GLY A 50 2.22 54.25 29.40
N THR A 51 1.74 54.98 28.39
CA THR A 51 0.68 56.00 28.50
C THR A 51 -0.44 55.73 27.50
N GLY A 52 -1.62 55.39 28.00
CA GLY A 52 -2.81 55.19 27.17
C GLY A 52 -3.22 56.45 26.39
N PRO A 53 -4.01 56.31 25.31
CA PRO A 53 -4.55 55.05 24.79
C PRO A 53 -3.50 54.16 24.12
N TYR A 54 -3.81 52.87 23.98
CA TYR A 54 -2.95 51.85 23.39
C TYR A 54 -3.55 51.31 22.09
N ASN A 55 -2.70 51.02 21.12
CA ASN A 55 -3.05 50.23 19.92
C ASN A 55 -2.43 48.84 20.08
N LEU A 56 -3.25 47.79 19.93
CA LEU A 56 -2.85 46.39 20.06
C LEU A 56 -3.02 45.70 18.70
N SER A 57 -1.99 45.00 18.25
CA SER A 57 -2.04 44.11 17.09
C SER A 57 -1.77 42.69 17.56
N TRP A 58 -2.78 41.84 17.46
CA TRP A 58 -2.65 40.41 17.71
C TRP A 58 -2.26 39.70 16.42
N GLY A 59 -1.45 38.65 16.51
CA GLY A 59 -1.32 37.64 15.47
C GLY A 59 -1.46 36.27 16.13
N PHE A 60 -2.51 35.52 15.81
CA PHE A 60 -2.82 34.26 16.53
C PHE A 60 -2.05 33.04 15.99
N GLY A 61 -1.29 33.21 14.92
CA GLY A 61 -0.47 32.13 14.33
C GLY A 61 -1.20 31.29 13.28
N ASP A 62 -2.41 31.69 12.89
CA ASP A 62 -3.27 31.06 11.88
C ASP A 62 -3.66 32.05 10.76
N GLU A 63 -2.79 33.02 10.48
CA GLU A 63 -2.98 34.11 9.52
C GLU A 63 -4.03 35.17 9.93
N ASP A 64 -4.70 35.01 11.08
CA ASP A 64 -5.56 36.06 11.64
C ASP A 64 -4.74 37.11 12.42
N ILE A 65 -4.96 38.39 12.09
CA ILE A 65 -4.20 39.52 12.61
C ILE A 65 -5.15 40.70 12.94
N PRO A 66 -5.99 40.60 13.98
CA PRO A 66 -6.89 41.67 14.32
C PRO A 66 -6.17 42.83 15.01
N LEU A 67 -6.61 44.05 14.66
CA LEU A 67 -6.15 45.30 15.25
C LEU A 67 -7.22 45.85 16.19
N GLN A 68 -6.82 46.23 17.40
CA GLN A 68 -7.65 46.99 18.34
C GLN A 68 -6.97 48.33 18.60
N THR A 69 -7.69 49.43 18.38
CA THR A 69 -7.18 50.79 18.59
C THR A 69 -7.87 51.48 19.75
N ASP A 70 -7.25 52.54 20.25
CA ASP A 70 -7.82 53.43 21.26
C ASP A 70 -8.23 52.71 22.57
N ILE A 71 -7.41 51.74 23.00
CA ILE A 71 -7.65 51.00 24.26
C ILE A 71 -7.25 51.87 25.45
N ASP A 72 -8.19 52.13 26.36
CA ASP A 72 -7.99 53.02 27.51
C ASP A 72 -7.08 52.42 28.61
N GLY A 73 -6.92 51.08 28.66
CA GLY A 73 -6.09 50.41 29.66
C GLY A 73 -6.17 48.88 29.64
N PHE A 74 -5.47 48.25 30.60
CA PHE A 74 -5.36 46.80 30.77
C PHE A 74 -6.03 46.34 32.08
N PRO A 75 -6.47 45.07 32.21
CA PRO A 75 -6.28 43.95 31.28
C PRO A 75 -7.19 44.00 30.04
N VAL A 76 -6.73 43.40 28.94
CA VAL A 76 -7.52 43.19 27.72
C VAL A 76 -7.63 41.69 27.48
N THR A 77 -8.85 41.19 27.28
CA THR A 77 -9.12 39.77 27.04
C THR A 77 -9.72 39.56 25.66
N VAL A 78 -9.19 38.59 24.91
CA VAL A 78 -9.69 38.17 23.60
C VAL A 78 -9.87 36.65 23.57
N ASP A 79 -10.97 36.20 22.98
CA ASP A 79 -11.20 34.81 22.63
C ASP A 79 -10.90 34.61 21.14
N HIS A 80 -10.17 33.54 20.81
CA HIS A 80 -9.86 33.12 19.45
C HIS A 80 -10.21 31.65 19.25
N MET A 81 -10.76 31.32 18.07
CA MET A 81 -11.17 29.96 17.72
C MET A 81 -10.20 29.40 16.68
N TYR A 82 -9.61 28.25 16.95
CA TYR A 82 -8.71 27.54 16.05
C TYR A 82 -9.43 26.37 15.38
N PRO A 83 -9.68 26.41 14.07
CA PRO A 83 -10.49 25.40 13.38
C PRO A 83 -9.82 24.03 13.24
N ALA A 84 -8.53 23.92 13.59
CA ALA A 84 -7.77 22.68 13.49
C ALA A 84 -6.91 22.47 14.74
N SER A 85 -6.58 21.21 15.02
CA SER A 85 -5.58 20.88 16.02
C SER A 85 -4.19 21.26 15.52
N GLY A 86 -3.30 21.63 16.44
CA GLY A 86 -1.96 22.08 16.11
C GLY A 86 -1.32 22.96 17.17
N GLU A 87 -0.08 23.35 16.90
CA GLU A 87 0.67 24.32 17.69
C GLU A 87 0.69 25.67 16.95
N TYR A 88 0.21 26.70 17.62
CA TYR A 88 0.06 28.06 17.11
C TYR A 88 0.98 29.01 17.86
N VAL A 89 1.86 29.69 17.13
CA VAL A 89 2.73 30.73 17.69
C VAL A 89 2.01 32.07 17.59
N TRP A 90 1.54 32.57 18.74
CA TRP A 90 0.86 33.85 18.81
C TRP A 90 1.84 34.98 19.15
N THR A 91 1.49 36.18 18.71
CA THR A 91 2.21 37.43 18.95
C THR A 91 1.23 38.52 19.37
N LEU A 92 1.65 39.38 20.29
CA LEU A 92 0.95 40.61 20.63
C LEU A 92 1.97 41.74 20.58
N SER A 93 1.71 42.73 19.75
CA SER A 93 2.41 44.02 19.80
C SER A 93 1.46 45.10 20.31
N SER A 94 1.97 46.00 21.14
CA SER A 94 1.26 47.19 21.59
C SER A 94 2.09 48.44 21.38
N THR A 95 1.44 49.52 20.96
CA THR A 95 2.02 50.87 20.89
C THR A 95 1.18 51.81 21.74
N ASP A 96 1.81 52.55 22.65
CA ASP A 96 1.14 53.55 23.48
C ASP A 96 1.03 54.91 22.78
N SER A 97 0.38 55.89 23.42
CA SER A 97 0.19 57.23 22.84
C SER A 97 1.48 58.07 22.73
N ALA A 98 2.53 57.69 23.45
CA ALA A 98 3.86 58.29 23.38
C ALA A 98 4.76 57.61 22.31
N ASN A 99 4.24 56.62 21.59
CA ASN A 99 4.93 55.75 20.63
C ASN A 99 5.93 54.76 21.26
N ALA A 100 5.81 54.47 22.56
CA ALA A 100 6.51 53.35 23.16
C ALA A 100 5.87 52.03 22.70
N THR A 101 6.70 51.08 22.30
CA THR A 101 6.24 49.78 21.78
C THR A 101 6.64 48.65 22.70
N ALA A 102 5.78 47.65 22.85
CA ALA A 102 6.10 46.38 23.48
C ALA A 102 5.58 45.21 22.65
N GLU A 103 6.29 44.09 22.66
CA GLU A 103 5.93 42.89 21.92
C GLU A 103 6.16 41.66 22.78
N VAL A 104 5.23 40.71 22.75
CA VAL A 104 5.32 39.43 23.47
C VAL A 104 4.77 38.32 22.60
N THR A 105 5.38 37.14 22.69
CA THR A 105 5.04 35.96 21.89
C THR A 105 4.87 34.74 22.77
N GLY A 106 4.03 33.79 22.37
CA GLY A 106 3.89 32.52 23.06
C GLY A 106 3.31 31.43 22.15
N THR A 107 3.04 30.27 22.73
CA THR A 107 2.52 29.10 22.01
C THR A 107 1.18 28.66 22.59
N ILE A 108 0.21 28.38 21.74
CA ILE A 108 -1.06 27.73 22.07
C ILE A 108 -1.06 26.35 21.40
N VAL A 109 -1.45 25.31 22.14
CA VAL A 109 -1.62 23.96 21.59
C VAL A 109 -3.09 23.61 21.64
N ILE A 110 -3.65 23.31 20.48
CA ILE A 110 -5.01 22.79 20.31
C ILE A 110 -4.89 21.29 20.06
N ASP A 111 -5.27 20.51 21.06
CA ASP A 111 -5.14 19.06 21.03
C ASP A 111 -6.38 18.43 20.41
N GLY A 112 -6.21 17.73 19.28
CA GLY A 112 -7.26 16.99 18.61
C GLY A 112 -7.00 15.49 18.65
N PRO A 113 -7.97 14.66 18.23
CA PRO A 113 -7.78 13.23 18.25
C PRO A 113 -6.69 12.80 17.26
N VAL A 114 -5.74 12.00 17.74
CA VAL A 114 -4.75 11.27 16.96
C VAL A 114 -5.19 9.83 16.90
N VAL A 115 -5.38 9.32 15.68
CA VAL A 115 -6.00 8.03 15.42
C VAL A 115 -4.96 7.07 14.84
N THR A 116 -5.01 5.81 15.28
CA THR A 116 -4.25 4.71 14.67
C THR A 116 -5.22 3.61 14.29
N LEU A 117 -5.24 3.26 13.00
CA LEU A 117 -6.08 2.23 12.44
C LEU A 117 -5.31 0.93 12.30
N THR A 118 -5.89 -0.15 12.80
CA THR A 118 -5.34 -1.52 12.73
C THR A 118 -6.39 -2.47 12.18
N SER A 119 -5.93 -3.63 11.68
CA SER A 119 -6.79 -4.67 11.15
C SER A 119 -6.40 -6.06 11.62
N GLU A 120 -7.36 -6.98 11.59
CA GLU A 120 -7.11 -8.42 11.67
C GLU A 120 -7.69 -9.11 10.43
N PRO A 121 -6.86 -9.82 9.64
CA PRO A 121 -5.42 -10.06 9.84
C PRO A 121 -4.52 -8.83 9.59
N PHE A 122 -3.30 -8.87 10.14
CA PHE A 122 -2.23 -7.92 9.83
C PHE A 122 -0.94 -8.68 9.40
N PRO A 123 -0.32 -8.34 8.25
CA PRO A 123 -0.74 -7.33 7.28
C PRO A 123 -2.11 -7.69 6.63
N PRO A 124 -2.90 -6.69 6.20
CA PRO A 124 -4.25 -6.89 5.66
C PRO A 124 -4.22 -7.41 4.22
N MET A 125 -3.72 -8.63 4.06
CA MET A 125 -3.78 -9.40 2.83
C MET A 125 -4.73 -10.56 3.05
N VAL A 126 -5.89 -10.51 2.39
CA VAL A 126 -6.95 -11.51 2.52
C VAL A 126 -7.30 -12.11 1.17
N VAL A 127 -7.75 -13.36 1.22
CA VAL A 127 -8.13 -14.14 0.04
C VAL A 127 -9.63 -14.32 0.05
N LEU A 128 -10.31 -14.13 -1.08
CA LEU A 128 -11.74 -14.40 -1.20
C LEU A 128 -11.99 -15.90 -1.00
N GLU A 129 -12.92 -16.24 -0.11
CA GLU A 129 -13.45 -17.58 0.06
C GLU A 129 -14.93 -17.55 -0.33
N ASN A 130 -15.29 -18.28 -1.39
CA ASN A 130 -16.64 -18.23 -1.98
C ASN A 130 -17.05 -16.79 -2.38
N GLY A 131 -16.10 -16.01 -2.92
CA GLY A 131 -16.32 -14.64 -3.39
C GLY A 131 -16.40 -13.59 -2.27
N GLN A 132 -16.00 -13.91 -1.03
CA GLN A 132 -16.04 -12.99 0.10
C GLN A 132 -14.78 -13.08 0.97
N ALA A 133 -14.32 -11.94 1.49
CA ALA A 133 -13.28 -11.89 2.53
C ALA A 133 -13.63 -10.82 3.57
N THR A 134 -13.63 -11.19 4.84
CA THR A 134 -13.94 -10.27 5.95
C THR A 134 -12.67 -9.80 6.65
N VAL A 135 -12.58 -8.51 6.92
CA VAL A 135 -11.52 -7.88 7.73
C VAL A 135 -12.17 -7.18 8.91
N ASN A 136 -11.60 -7.39 10.10
CA ASN A 136 -11.98 -6.66 11.30
C ASN A 136 -11.01 -5.51 11.53
N PHE A 137 -11.53 -4.37 11.97
CA PHE A 137 -10.79 -3.14 12.19
C PHE A 137 -10.91 -2.69 13.64
N SER A 138 -9.83 -2.12 14.17
CA SER A 138 -9.80 -1.49 15.48
C SER A 138 -9.04 -0.18 15.44
N THR A 139 -9.51 0.79 16.20
CA THR A 139 -8.87 2.09 16.35
C THR A 139 -8.30 2.27 17.75
N GLU A 140 -7.10 2.83 17.83
CA GLU A 140 -6.60 3.48 19.04
C GLU A 140 -6.69 5.00 18.85
N VAL A 141 -7.26 5.70 19.83
CA VAL A 141 -7.40 7.16 19.82
C VAL A 141 -6.65 7.72 21.01
N SER A 142 -5.80 8.72 20.77
CA SER A 142 -5.08 9.49 21.78
C SER A 142 -5.27 11.00 21.54
N GLY A 143 -5.12 11.83 22.56
CA GLY A 143 -5.43 13.27 22.45
C GLY A 143 -6.92 13.57 22.27
N GLY A 144 -7.26 14.85 22.17
CA GLY A 144 -8.65 15.32 22.03
C GLY A 144 -9.51 15.09 23.28
N ILE A 145 -10.82 15.40 23.16
CA ILE A 145 -11.77 15.29 24.28
C ILE A 145 -12.91 14.33 23.93
N GLY A 146 -13.00 13.21 24.65
CA GLY A 146 -14.13 12.28 24.50
C GLY A 146 -15.47 12.85 25.02
N PRO A 147 -16.62 12.32 24.57
CA PRO A 147 -16.79 11.12 23.74
C PRO A 147 -16.37 11.31 22.27
N TYR A 148 -15.96 10.22 21.63
CA TYR A 148 -15.55 10.22 20.23
C TYR A 148 -16.67 9.67 19.33
N ALA A 149 -16.81 10.27 18.15
CA ALA A 149 -17.67 9.79 17.07
C ALA A 149 -16.80 9.24 15.92
N PHE A 150 -17.13 8.04 15.45
CA PHE A 150 -16.35 7.33 14.42
C PHE A 150 -17.14 7.29 13.11
N THR A 151 -16.50 7.71 12.02
CA THR A 151 -16.99 7.58 10.65
C THR A 151 -16.01 6.72 9.87
N TRP A 152 -16.50 5.64 9.28
CA TRP A 152 -15.69 4.63 8.61
C TRP A 152 -15.90 4.68 7.10
N ASP A 153 -14.84 4.55 6.31
CA ASP A 153 -14.88 4.30 4.86
C ASP A 153 -13.91 3.14 4.60
N LEU A 154 -14.43 1.92 4.51
CA LEU A 154 -13.68 0.67 4.55
C LEU A 154 -13.36 0.16 3.14
N ASP A 155 -14.04 0.66 2.11
CA ASP A 155 -13.77 0.32 0.71
C ASP A 155 -13.08 1.44 -0.10
N GLY A 156 -12.92 2.62 0.49
CA GLY A 156 -12.23 3.77 -0.08
C GLY A 156 -13.01 4.49 -1.18
N ASP A 157 -14.34 4.40 -1.19
CA ASP A 157 -15.20 5.08 -2.16
C ASP A 157 -15.54 6.54 -1.80
N GLY A 158 -15.14 6.97 -0.59
CA GLY A 158 -15.40 8.31 -0.06
C GLY A 158 -16.75 8.46 0.65
N SER A 159 -17.53 7.39 0.77
CA SER A 159 -18.80 7.33 1.49
C SER A 159 -18.64 6.61 2.82
N ALA A 160 -19.48 6.97 3.80
CA ALA A 160 -19.46 6.31 5.09
C ALA A 160 -20.10 4.93 5.03
N ASP A 161 -19.38 3.93 5.52
CA ASP A 161 -19.86 2.56 5.71
C ASP A 161 -20.65 2.40 7.02
N PRO A 162 -21.66 1.51 7.05
CA PRO A 162 -22.39 1.22 8.28
C PRO A 162 -21.48 0.59 9.35
N ALA A 163 -21.35 1.29 10.47
CA ALA A 163 -20.71 0.80 11.70
C ALA A 163 -21.60 1.09 12.92
N ASP A 164 -21.30 0.47 14.06
CA ASP A 164 -22.03 0.69 15.31
C ASP A 164 -21.64 2.00 16.03
N GLY A 165 -20.82 2.83 15.40
CA GLY A 165 -20.31 4.08 15.95
C GLY A 165 -19.24 3.87 17.04
N SER A 166 -18.69 2.66 17.17
CA SER A 166 -17.58 2.36 18.07
C SER A 166 -16.22 2.46 17.38
N GLY A 167 -15.15 2.33 18.18
CA GLY A 167 -13.77 2.23 17.69
C GLY A 167 -13.42 0.87 17.06
N ALA A 168 -14.42 0.07 16.69
CA ALA A 168 -14.25 -1.19 15.97
C ALA A 168 -15.27 -1.29 14.82
N ALA A 169 -14.85 -1.91 13.73
CA ALA A 169 -15.70 -2.15 12.57
C ALA A 169 -15.35 -3.49 11.90
N SER A 170 -16.24 -4.00 11.07
CA SER A 170 -16.01 -5.19 10.26
C SER A 170 -16.56 -4.95 8.86
N PHE A 171 -15.80 -5.34 7.84
CA PHE A 171 -16.19 -5.17 6.45
C PHE A 171 -15.94 -6.43 5.64
N THR A 172 -16.86 -6.75 4.75
CA THR A 172 -16.74 -7.90 3.84
C THR A 172 -16.53 -7.41 2.41
N TYR A 173 -15.34 -7.68 1.89
CA TYR A 173 -14.96 -7.43 0.51
C TYR A 173 -15.47 -8.55 -0.40
N THR A 174 -15.91 -8.18 -1.60
CA THR A 174 -16.49 -9.10 -2.60
C THR A 174 -15.76 -9.08 -3.95
N ALA A 175 -14.72 -8.25 -4.09
CA ALA A 175 -13.93 -8.14 -5.31
C ALA A 175 -12.45 -8.09 -4.97
N ALA A 176 -11.62 -8.76 -5.78
CA ALA A 176 -10.18 -8.66 -5.64
C ALA A 176 -9.66 -7.34 -6.20
N ARG A 177 -9.08 -6.54 -5.31
CA ARG A 177 -8.39 -5.29 -5.64
C ARG A 177 -7.65 -4.79 -4.40
N LYS A 178 -7.00 -3.64 -4.56
CA LYS A 178 -6.51 -2.83 -3.44
C LYS A 178 -7.61 -1.88 -3.01
N TYR A 179 -7.86 -1.84 -1.70
CA TYR A 179 -8.75 -0.89 -1.05
C TYR A 179 -7.94 0.03 -0.14
N GLN A 180 -8.50 1.18 0.20
CA GLN A 180 -7.91 2.11 1.17
C GLN A 180 -8.95 2.35 2.27
N ALA A 181 -8.91 1.50 3.30
CA ALA A 181 -9.78 1.67 4.46
C ALA A 181 -9.34 2.92 5.23
N SER A 182 -10.28 3.66 5.77
CA SER A 182 -10.05 4.86 6.54
C SER A 182 -11.07 5.00 7.65
N VAL A 183 -10.67 5.71 8.70
CA VAL A 183 -11.54 6.10 9.79
C VAL A 183 -11.29 7.57 10.12
N GLN A 184 -12.36 8.32 10.28
CA GLN A 184 -12.35 9.67 10.80
C GLN A 184 -12.98 9.65 12.20
N VAL A 185 -12.26 10.20 13.16
CA VAL A 185 -12.71 10.35 14.54
C VAL A 185 -12.92 11.82 14.81
N THR A 186 -14.12 12.17 15.28
CA THR A 186 -14.46 13.51 15.75
C THR A 186 -14.58 13.48 17.27
N ASP A 187 -13.97 14.43 17.95
CA ASP A 187 -14.07 14.59 19.40
C ASP A 187 -15.28 15.45 19.81
N ASP A 188 -15.54 15.60 21.11
CA ASP A 188 -16.69 16.36 21.64
C ASP A 188 -16.60 17.86 21.31
N CYS A 189 -15.40 18.34 21.00
CA CYS A 189 -15.11 19.70 20.61
C CYS A 189 -15.24 19.93 19.10
N GLY A 190 -15.50 18.89 18.30
CA GLY A 190 -15.60 18.97 16.84
C GLY A 190 -14.27 18.92 16.10
N LEU A 191 -13.15 18.69 16.81
CA LEU A 191 -11.85 18.46 16.19
C LEU A 191 -11.79 17.05 15.61
N MET A 192 -11.13 16.92 14.46
CA MET A 192 -11.10 15.67 13.71
C MET A 192 -9.68 15.13 13.58
N GLY A 193 -9.58 13.81 13.58
CA GLY A 193 -8.39 13.04 13.28
C GLY A 193 -8.74 11.88 12.37
N SER A 194 -7.78 11.41 11.58
CA SER A 194 -8.01 10.28 10.69
C SER A 194 -6.76 9.44 10.50
N ASP A 195 -6.98 8.19 10.12
CA ASP A 195 -5.91 7.30 9.66
C ASP A 195 -6.42 6.43 8.51
N THR A 196 -5.49 5.92 7.70
CA THR A 196 -5.78 5.09 6.52
C THR A 196 -4.92 3.83 6.53
N LEU A 197 -5.50 2.72 6.08
CA LEU A 197 -4.85 1.41 6.01
C LEU A 197 -5.09 0.78 4.64
N PRO A 198 -4.04 0.48 3.85
CA PRO A 198 -4.19 -0.20 2.57
C PRO A 198 -4.54 -1.67 2.77
N ILE A 199 -5.59 -2.16 2.10
CA ILE A 199 -6.05 -3.56 2.16
C ILE A 199 -5.86 -4.21 0.79
N VAL A 200 -5.36 -5.44 0.76
CA VAL A 200 -5.20 -6.22 -0.47
C VAL A 200 -6.11 -7.43 -0.41
N VAL A 201 -7.09 -7.47 -1.31
CA VAL A 201 -8.00 -8.60 -1.48
C VAL A 201 -7.60 -9.33 -2.75
N ILE A 202 -7.38 -10.63 -2.63
CA ILE A 202 -6.97 -11.50 -3.72
C ILE A 202 -8.08 -12.52 -3.93
N ASP A 203 -8.49 -12.75 -5.16
CA ASP A 203 -9.42 -13.82 -5.48
C ASP A 203 -8.59 -15.00 -6.00
N PRO A 204 -8.65 -16.17 -5.34
CA PRO A 204 -7.93 -17.36 -5.82
C PRO A 204 -8.58 -17.96 -7.07
N ASP A 205 -9.87 -17.65 -7.30
CA ASP A 205 -10.73 -18.14 -8.38
C ASP A 205 -10.94 -17.08 -9.48
N GLU A 206 -10.46 -15.83 -9.31
CA GLU A 206 -10.40 -14.82 -10.38
C GLU A 206 -9.27 -15.21 -11.35
N GLU A 207 -9.59 -16.20 -12.17
CA GLU A 207 -8.92 -16.54 -13.39
C GLU A 207 -8.97 -15.36 -14.37
N ALA A 208 -7.80 -14.86 -14.73
CA ALA A 208 -7.45 -14.96 -16.14
C ALA A 208 -6.12 -15.68 -16.17
N CYS A 209 -6.08 -16.80 -16.87
CA CYS A 209 -4.87 -17.53 -17.18
C CYS A 209 -3.62 -16.65 -17.14
N HIS A 210 -2.58 -17.12 -16.43
CA HIS A 210 -1.32 -16.39 -16.36
C HIS A 210 -0.94 -15.91 -17.79
N PRO A 211 -0.62 -14.63 -18.02
CA PRO A 211 -0.53 -14.06 -19.37
C PRO A 211 0.37 -14.83 -20.33
N MET A 212 1.40 -15.50 -19.81
CA MET A 212 2.26 -16.38 -20.59
C MET A 212 1.62 -17.73 -20.95
N ALA A 213 0.83 -18.33 -20.06
CA ALA A 213 0.05 -19.53 -20.38
C ALA A 213 -1.00 -19.23 -21.46
N GLN A 214 -1.67 -18.08 -21.40
CA GLN A 214 -2.64 -17.68 -22.42
C GLN A 214 -1.96 -17.59 -23.80
N ARG A 215 -0.79 -16.94 -23.86
CA ARG A 215 -0.02 -16.83 -25.11
C ARG A 215 0.44 -18.17 -25.67
N ILE A 216 0.78 -19.13 -24.80
CA ILE A 216 1.16 -20.47 -25.23
C ILE A 216 -0.10 -21.22 -25.72
N ALA A 217 -1.23 -21.11 -25.01
CA ALA A 217 -2.51 -21.70 -25.41
C ALA A 217 -2.91 -21.21 -26.81
N ASP A 218 -2.98 -19.89 -27.01
CA ASP A 218 -3.32 -19.29 -28.30
C ASP A 218 -2.37 -19.76 -29.42
N GLY A 219 -1.07 -19.86 -29.12
CA GLY A 219 -0.05 -20.32 -30.08
C GLY A 219 -0.21 -21.79 -30.46
N VAL A 220 -0.44 -22.67 -29.49
CA VAL A 220 -0.67 -24.10 -29.73
C VAL A 220 -1.99 -24.29 -30.49
N SER A 221 -3.05 -23.58 -30.10
CA SER A 221 -4.34 -23.62 -30.78
C SER A 221 -4.27 -23.15 -32.23
N MET A 222 -3.41 -22.16 -32.53
CA MET A 222 -3.18 -21.70 -33.90
C MET A 222 -2.42 -22.74 -34.75
N LEU A 223 -1.45 -23.43 -34.17
CA LEU A 223 -0.66 -24.46 -34.89
C LEU A 223 -1.44 -25.76 -35.07
N PHE A 224 -2.29 -26.12 -34.10
CA PHE A 224 -3.03 -27.39 -34.09
C PHE A 224 -4.53 -27.17 -33.82
N PRO A 225 -5.28 -26.57 -34.76
CA PRO A 225 -6.67 -26.15 -34.54
C PRO A 225 -7.62 -27.29 -34.19
N SER A 226 -7.36 -28.51 -34.69
CA SER A 226 -8.16 -29.69 -34.40
C SER A 226 -7.92 -30.31 -33.02
N GLN A 227 -6.87 -29.91 -32.32
CA GLN A 227 -6.52 -30.37 -30.96
C GLN A 227 -6.77 -29.30 -29.90
N ALA A 228 -6.93 -28.03 -30.32
CA ALA A 228 -7.16 -26.86 -29.49
C ALA A 228 -8.40 -26.96 -28.60
N GLU A 229 -9.48 -27.57 -29.09
CA GLU A 229 -10.78 -27.62 -28.40
C GLU A 229 -10.87 -28.72 -27.33
N GLN A 230 -9.85 -29.57 -27.15
CA GLN A 230 -9.95 -30.74 -26.26
C GLN A 230 -8.92 -30.79 -25.13
N LEU A 231 -7.73 -30.16 -25.23
CA LEU A 231 -6.62 -30.48 -24.31
C LEU A 231 -5.66 -29.32 -23.95
N TYR A 232 -5.78 -28.14 -24.57
CA TYR A 232 -4.78 -27.06 -24.43
C TYR A 232 -5.41 -25.72 -24.11
N THR A 233 -6.30 -25.75 -23.12
CA THR A 233 -6.77 -24.51 -22.53
C THR A 233 -5.65 -23.80 -21.78
N CYS A 234 -5.89 -22.54 -21.54
CA CYS A 234 -5.02 -21.67 -20.77
C CYS A 234 -4.88 -22.17 -19.30
N GLU A 235 -5.91 -22.85 -18.79
CA GLU A 235 -5.99 -23.52 -17.49
C GLU A 235 -5.12 -24.79 -17.46
N ASP A 236 -5.22 -25.66 -18.48
CA ASP A 236 -4.40 -26.88 -18.61
C ASP A 236 -2.90 -26.55 -18.60
N ILE A 237 -2.50 -25.49 -19.31
CA ILE A 237 -1.11 -25.02 -19.37
C ILE A 237 -0.64 -24.49 -18.02
N PHE A 238 -1.53 -23.84 -17.28
CA PHE A 238 -1.21 -23.32 -15.96
C PHE A 238 -1.08 -24.45 -14.93
N ASP A 239 -1.96 -25.45 -14.98
CA ASP A 239 -1.91 -26.62 -14.12
C ASP A 239 -0.69 -27.51 -14.38
N MET A 240 -0.27 -27.68 -15.63
CA MET A 240 1.00 -28.34 -15.96
C MET A 240 2.22 -27.67 -15.30
N VAL A 241 2.17 -26.36 -15.07
CA VAL A 241 3.23 -25.62 -14.37
C VAL A 241 3.13 -25.78 -12.85
N ARG A 242 1.94 -26.05 -12.30
CA ARG A 242 1.68 -26.17 -10.85
C ARG A 242 1.68 -27.62 -10.31
N GLY A 243 1.43 -28.62 -11.16
CA GLY A 243 1.04 -30.00 -10.81
C GLY A 243 2.13 -31.01 -10.41
N GLY A 244 3.13 -30.64 -9.60
CA GLY A 244 3.84 -31.62 -8.76
C GLY A 244 4.78 -32.65 -9.44
N LEU A 245 5.68 -32.22 -10.32
CA LEU A 245 6.89 -32.98 -10.69
C LEU A 245 8.05 -32.55 -9.77
N THR A 246 8.66 -33.49 -9.05
CA THR A 246 9.54 -33.25 -7.87
C THR A 246 10.96 -32.76 -8.19
N GLY A 247 11.17 -32.03 -9.28
CA GLY A 247 12.49 -31.56 -9.73
C GLY A 247 12.57 -30.07 -10.03
N SER A 248 13.78 -29.51 -10.04
CA SER A 248 14.11 -28.08 -10.25
C SER A 248 13.83 -27.54 -11.67
N GLN A 249 12.78 -28.02 -12.35
CA GLN A 249 12.66 -27.96 -13.81
C GLN A 249 11.26 -27.50 -14.30
N LEU A 250 10.66 -26.43 -13.74
CA LEU A 250 9.37 -25.89 -14.23
C LEU A 250 9.41 -24.38 -14.53
N GLY A 251 8.48 -23.92 -15.39
CA GLY A 251 8.21 -22.51 -15.71
C GLY A 251 7.86 -22.26 -17.19
N PHE A 252 7.07 -21.20 -17.46
CA PHE A 252 6.55 -20.91 -18.81
C PHE A 252 7.62 -20.77 -19.91
N GLY A 253 8.84 -20.35 -19.58
CA GLY A 253 9.93 -20.21 -20.55
C GLY A 253 10.29 -21.52 -21.26
N ARG A 254 10.09 -22.66 -20.60
CA ARG A 254 10.32 -23.99 -21.20
C ARG A 254 9.21 -24.36 -22.17
N LEU A 255 7.95 -24.18 -21.78
CA LEU A 255 6.82 -24.41 -22.67
C LEU A 255 6.88 -23.49 -23.90
N TRP A 256 7.29 -22.23 -23.72
CA TRP A 256 7.52 -21.31 -24.82
C TRP A 256 8.62 -21.80 -25.79
N HIS A 257 9.72 -22.35 -25.27
CA HIS A 257 10.78 -22.88 -26.11
C HIS A 257 10.37 -24.17 -26.85
N ALA A 258 9.60 -25.05 -26.22
CA ALA A 258 9.00 -26.20 -26.90
C ALA A 258 8.10 -25.74 -28.05
N TYR A 259 7.33 -24.66 -27.84
CA TYR A 259 6.42 -24.12 -28.84
C TYR A 259 7.23 -23.59 -30.03
N LYS A 260 8.31 -22.87 -29.75
CA LYS A 260 9.26 -22.42 -30.78
C LYS A 260 9.89 -23.56 -31.55
N LEU A 261 10.20 -24.70 -30.93
CA LEU A 261 10.73 -25.87 -31.63
C LEU A 261 9.69 -26.59 -32.46
N ALA A 262 8.43 -26.65 -32.01
CA ALA A 262 7.33 -27.22 -32.80
C ALA A 262 7.08 -26.45 -34.11
N GLN A 263 7.45 -25.17 -34.17
CA GLN A 263 7.41 -24.38 -35.41
C GLN A 263 8.59 -24.65 -36.36
N ILE A 264 9.66 -25.28 -35.88
CA ILE A 264 10.90 -25.50 -36.64
C ILE A 264 11.00 -26.96 -37.08
N ILE A 265 10.59 -27.87 -36.20
CA ILE A 265 10.65 -29.31 -36.38
C ILE A 265 9.25 -29.78 -36.76
N GLU A 266 8.92 -29.66 -38.05
CA GLU A 266 7.58 -29.96 -38.57
C GLU A 266 7.21 -31.46 -38.46
N ASP A 267 8.22 -32.33 -38.33
CA ASP A 267 8.06 -33.79 -38.25
C ASP A 267 7.61 -34.30 -36.86
N LEU A 268 7.62 -33.44 -35.83
CA LEU A 268 7.24 -33.77 -34.46
C LEU A 268 6.03 -32.94 -33.99
N THR A 269 5.15 -33.57 -33.19
CA THR A 269 4.04 -32.86 -32.57
C THR A 269 4.48 -32.06 -31.35
N TRP A 270 3.61 -31.13 -30.92
CA TRP A 270 3.80 -30.37 -29.68
C TRP A 270 4.00 -31.28 -28.46
N GLU A 271 3.23 -32.37 -28.36
CA GLU A 271 3.34 -33.36 -27.29
C GLU A 271 4.70 -34.04 -27.30
N GLU A 272 5.16 -34.49 -28.46
CA GLU A 272 6.44 -35.20 -28.61
C GLU A 272 7.61 -34.30 -28.19
N ILE A 273 7.57 -33.01 -28.56
CA ILE A 273 8.61 -32.03 -28.22
C ILE A 273 8.55 -31.65 -26.73
N ARG A 274 7.35 -31.51 -26.18
CA ARG A 274 7.11 -31.22 -24.76
C ARG A 274 7.57 -32.39 -23.88
N ASP A 275 7.14 -33.60 -24.20
CA ASP A 275 7.38 -34.80 -23.39
C ASP A 275 8.87 -35.15 -23.39
N TRP A 276 9.54 -35.04 -24.53
CA TRP A 276 11.01 -35.13 -24.62
C TRP A 276 11.72 -34.25 -23.57
N LYS A 277 11.14 -33.09 -23.24
CA LYS A 277 11.70 -32.16 -22.26
C LYS A 277 11.29 -32.45 -20.84
N LEU A 278 10.05 -32.84 -20.62
CA LEU A 278 9.58 -33.24 -19.30
C LEU A 278 10.33 -34.49 -18.81
N ASP A 279 10.77 -35.36 -19.73
CA ASP A 279 11.58 -36.54 -19.44
C ASP A 279 13.08 -36.24 -19.20
N GLY A 280 13.51 -34.97 -19.29
CA GLY A 280 14.87 -34.55 -18.91
C GLY A 280 15.93 -34.56 -20.02
N ASN A 281 15.57 -34.83 -21.28
CA ASN A 281 16.55 -34.97 -22.38
C ASN A 281 17.14 -33.65 -22.93
N GLY A 282 16.66 -32.48 -22.45
CA GLY A 282 17.25 -31.15 -22.72
C GLY A 282 17.11 -30.62 -24.17
N TRP A 283 17.26 -29.29 -24.37
CA TRP A 283 17.03 -28.58 -25.66
C TRP A 283 18.05 -28.88 -26.75
N GLY A 284 19.33 -28.98 -26.38
CA GLY A 284 20.41 -29.22 -27.32
C GLY A 284 20.35 -30.58 -28.02
N GLY A 285 19.76 -31.60 -27.37
CA GLY A 285 19.65 -32.93 -27.97
C GLY A 285 18.72 -32.94 -29.18
N LEU A 286 17.52 -32.38 -29.03
CA LEU A 286 16.50 -32.38 -30.08
C LEU A 286 16.95 -31.59 -31.33
N THR A 287 17.59 -30.43 -31.13
CA THR A 287 18.13 -29.62 -32.23
C THR A 287 19.30 -30.31 -32.95
N GLN A 288 20.12 -31.07 -32.23
CA GLN A 288 21.17 -31.89 -32.84
C GLN A 288 20.58 -33.02 -33.67
N LEU A 289 19.57 -33.72 -33.14
CA LEU A 289 18.89 -34.79 -33.86
C LEU A 289 18.18 -34.27 -35.11
N ASN A 290 17.55 -33.10 -35.06
CA ASN A 290 16.95 -32.47 -36.24
C ASN A 290 18.00 -32.27 -37.35
N ARG A 291 19.14 -31.68 -37.00
CA ARG A 291 20.25 -31.47 -37.95
C ARG A 291 20.82 -32.80 -38.47
N PHE A 292 20.86 -33.83 -37.64
CA PHE A 292 21.31 -35.15 -38.08
C PHE A 292 20.33 -35.80 -39.04
N ALA A 293 19.02 -35.68 -38.80
CA ALA A 293 18.00 -36.15 -39.73
C ALA A 293 18.12 -35.47 -41.11
N GLU A 294 18.27 -34.14 -41.12
CA GLU A 294 18.49 -33.37 -42.35
C GLU A 294 19.73 -33.83 -43.13
N LEU A 295 20.79 -34.24 -42.43
CA LEU A 295 22.04 -34.71 -43.04
C LEU A 295 21.97 -36.17 -43.51
N LEU A 296 21.17 -37.01 -42.84
CA LEU A 296 21.07 -38.43 -43.19
C LEU A 296 20.12 -38.66 -44.37
N GLY A 297 19.15 -37.78 -44.60
CA GLY A 297 18.24 -37.81 -45.74
C GLY A 297 17.22 -38.97 -45.74
N GLU A 298 17.66 -40.18 -45.42
CA GLU A 298 16.83 -41.40 -45.33
C GLU A 298 16.18 -41.59 -43.95
N HIS A 299 16.74 -40.98 -42.90
CA HIS A 299 16.26 -41.10 -41.52
C HIS A 299 15.66 -39.79 -41.03
N GLY A 300 14.35 -39.81 -40.73
CA GLY A 300 13.63 -38.66 -40.18
C GLY A 300 13.89 -38.46 -38.68
N ILE A 301 13.69 -37.24 -38.18
CA ILE A 301 13.94 -36.92 -36.77
C ILE A 301 13.11 -37.78 -35.81
N ARG A 302 11.89 -38.17 -36.19
CA ARG A 302 10.99 -39.02 -35.39
C ARG A 302 11.63 -40.38 -35.06
N GLU A 303 12.31 -40.98 -36.02
CA GLU A 303 13.03 -42.24 -35.83
C GLU A 303 14.21 -42.06 -34.87
N LEU A 304 15.01 -41.01 -35.09
CA LEU A 304 16.17 -40.71 -34.25
C LEU A 304 15.79 -40.38 -32.81
N VAL A 305 14.68 -39.66 -32.61
CA VAL A 305 14.09 -39.38 -31.30
C VAL A 305 13.60 -40.66 -30.64
N GLY A 306 12.92 -41.52 -31.39
CA GLY A 306 12.47 -42.83 -30.91
C GLY A 306 13.61 -43.69 -30.36
N LEU A 307 14.73 -43.77 -31.08
CA LEU A 307 15.93 -44.50 -30.66
C LEU A 307 16.54 -43.97 -29.35
N VAL A 308 16.50 -42.65 -29.14
CA VAL A 308 17.04 -42.06 -27.91
C VAL A 308 16.09 -42.27 -26.74
N ILE A 309 14.79 -42.15 -26.95
CA ILE A 309 13.78 -42.40 -25.91
C ILE A 309 13.77 -43.87 -25.48
N SER A 310 13.86 -44.81 -26.41
CA SER A 310 13.91 -46.25 -26.11
C SER A 310 15.22 -46.69 -25.45
N GLY A 311 16.26 -45.85 -25.50
CA GLY A 311 17.61 -46.16 -25.05
C GLY A 311 18.40 -47.04 -26.03
N ASP A 312 17.86 -47.30 -27.23
CA ASP A 312 18.50 -48.10 -28.28
C ASP A 312 19.72 -47.39 -28.89
N ALA A 313 19.78 -46.05 -28.81
CA ALA A 313 20.95 -45.28 -29.20
C ALA A 313 21.10 -44.00 -28.38
N THR A 314 22.34 -43.60 -28.12
CA THR A 314 22.67 -42.29 -27.56
C THR A 314 22.84 -41.24 -28.66
N ILE A 315 22.65 -39.96 -28.33
CA ILE A 315 22.96 -38.84 -29.25
C ILE A 315 24.42 -38.88 -29.73
N GLY A 316 25.33 -39.38 -28.89
CA GLY A 316 26.74 -39.56 -29.24
C GLY A 316 26.95 -40.61 -30.33
N GLU A 317 26.26 -41.74 -30.25
CA GLU A 317 26.30 -42.81 -31.25
C GLU A 317 25.69 -42.35 -32.58
N ILE A 318 24.54 -41.68 -32.55
CA ILE A 318 23.92 -41.11 -33.76
C ILE A 318 24.87 -40.11 -34.43
N ARG A 319 25.50 -39.22 -33.66
CA ARG A 319 26.50 -38.27 -34.18
C ARG A 319 27.68 -38.97 -34.86
N HIS A 320 28.12 -40.12 -34.32
CA HIS A 320 29.20 -40.89 -34.92
C HIS A 320 28.79 -41.45 -36.28
N SER A 321 27.58 -42.02 -36.38
CA SER A 321 27.03 -42.56 -37.63
C SER A 321 26.90 -41.50 -38.72
N VAL A 322 26.41 -40.30 -38.40
CA VAL A 322 26.33 -39.17 -39.35
C VAL A 322 27.70 -38.81 -39.92
N ARG A 323 28.74 -38.77 -39.08
CA ARG A 323 30.11 -38.44 -39.54
C ARG A 323 30.68 -39.49 -40.49
N SER A 324 30.35 -40.77 -40.31
CA SER A 324 30.79 -41.80 -41.25
C SER A 324 30.11 -41.67 -42.62
N VAL A 325 28.81 -41.35 -42.65
CA VAL A 325 28.06 -41.16 -43.91
C VAL A 325 28.62 -39.99 -44.71
N LEU A 326 28.79 -38.83 -44.07
CA LEU A 326 29.31 -37.62 -44.75
C LEU A 326 30.76 -37.77 -45.23
N ARG A 327 31.60 -38.56 -44.54
CA ARG A 327 32.96 -38.86 -45.01
C ARG A 327 32.93 -39.74 -46.25
N TYR A 328 32.05 -40.74 -46.26
CA TYR A 328 31.90 -41.62 -47.41
C TYR A 328 31.45 -40.83 -48.65
N GLU A 329 30.51 -39.90 -48.51
CA GLU A 329 30.07 -39.05 -49.63
C GLU A 329 31.12 -38.04 -50.13
N ALA A 330 32.06 -37.62 -49.27
CA ALA A 330 33.11 -36.65 -49.64
C ALA A 330 34.33 -37.28 -50.33
N ASP A 331 34.51 -38.61 -50.22
CA ASP A 331 35.62 -39.36 -50.83
C ASP A 331 35.28 -39.88 -52.25
N PHE A 332 34.12 -39.51 -52.83
CA PHE A 332 33.70 -39.81 -54.21
C PHE A 332 33.62 -38.56 -55.10
#